data_AF-A0AA96SXL6-F1
#
_entry.id   AF-A0AA96SXL6-F1
#
_cell.length_a   1.000
_cell.length_b   1.000
_cell.length_c   1.000
_cell.angle_alpha   90.00
_cell.angle_beta   90.00
_cell.angle_gamma   90.00
#
_symmetry.space_group_name_H-M   'P 1'
#
loop_
_entity.id
_entity.type
_entity.pdbx_description
1 polymer ?
#
loop_
_entity_poly.entity_id
_entity_poly.type
_entity_poly.pdbx_seq_one_letter_code
_entity_poly.pdbx_strand_id
1 'polypeptide(L)' 'MRDIDIINKAVEDAQSVLRDFIRPGPRDPQDTLVSMLEILDHRDVVAAQERLRKGYGHLRLVK' A
#
# COMPACT_ATOMS: atom_id res chain seq x y z
N MET A 1 4.29 12.92 9.29
CA MET A 1 3.86 11.51 9.30
C MET A 1 5.07 10.66 8.96
N ARG A 2 5.35 9.56 9.67
CA ARG A 2 6.53 8.71 9.36
C ARG A 2 6.22 7.87 8.12
N ASP A 3 7.25 7.45 7.40
CA ASP A 3 7.08 6.60 6.22
C ASP A 3 6.34 5.30 6.54
N ILE A 4 6.58 4.73 7.73
CA ILE A 4 5.84 3.54 8.19
C ILE A 4 4.34 3.81 8.39
N ASP A 5 3.97 5.02 8.82
CA ASP A 5 2.57 5.39 9.01
C ASP A 5 1.87 5.55 7.65
N ILE A 6 2.58 6.06 6.63
CA ILE A 6 2.10 6.15 5.24
C ILE A 6 1.83 4.75 4.67
N ILE A 7 2.78 3.82 4.83
CA ILE A 7 2.62 2.44 4.33
C ILE A 7 1.48 1.72 5.05
N ASN A 8 1.41 1.82 6.39
CA ASN A 8 0.34 1.17 7.16
C ASN A 8 -1.03 1.68 6.73
N LYS A 9 -1.17 2.99 6.53
CA LYS A 9 -2.43 3.58 6.07
C LYS A 9 -2.82 3.06 4.67
N ALA A 10 -1.88 3.02 3.73
CA ALA A 10 -2.14 2.50 2.39
C ALA A 10 -2.57 1.01 2.41
N VAL A 11 -1.96 0.21 3.28
CA VAL A 11 -2.35 -1.20 3.47
C VAL A 11 -3.75 -1.31 4.07
N GLU A 12 -4.08 -0.52 5.09
CA GLU A 12 -5.42 -0.48 5.68
C GLU A 12 -6.49 -0.09 4.65
N ASP A 13 -6.20 0.91 3.81
CA ASP A 13 -7.10 1.38 2.77
C ASP A 13 -7.31 0.31 1.69
N ALA A 14 -6.24 -0.34 1.22
CA ALA A 14 -6.33 -1.45 0.27
C ALA A 14 -7.11 -2.65 0.86
N GLN A 15 -6.92 -2.96 2.15
CA GLN A 15 -7.70 -3.97 2.85
C GLN A 15 -9.19 -3.60 2.95
N SER A 16 -9.52 -2.32 3.11
CA SER A 16 -10.91 -1.85 3.10
C SER A 16 -11.56 -2.09 1.73
N VAL A 17 -10.86 -1.76 0.64
CA VAL A 17 -11.31 -2.03 -0.74
C VAL A 17 -11.59 -3.53 -0.95
N LEU A 18 -10.70 -4.41 -0.47
CA LEU A 18 -10.89 -5.86 -0.55
C LEU A 18 -12.07 -6.35 0.30
N ARG A 19 -12.22 -5.84 1.52
CA ARG A 19 -13.35 -6.18 2.40
C ARG A 19 -14.67 -5.78 1.77
N ASP A 20 -14.70 -4.60 1.18
CA ASP A 20 -15.85 -4.14 0.44
C ASP A 20 -16.08 -5.09 -0.72
N PHE A 21 -15.07 -5.46 -1.52
CA PHE A 21 -15.22 -6.41 -2.64
C PHE A 21 -15.74 -7.80 -2.26
N ILE A 22 -15.45 -8.32 -1.07
CA ILE A 22 -15.90 -9.66 -0.62
C ILE A 22 -17.37 -9.65 -0.17
N ARG A 23 -17.96 -8.49 0.20
CA ARG A 23 -19.36 -8.43 0.64
C ARG A 23 -20.32 -8.92 -0.47
N PRO A 24 -21.49 -9.49 -0.17
CA PRO A 24 -22.43 -9.88 -1.23
C PRO A 24 -22.89 -8.67 -2.07
N GLY A 25 -22.97 -8.81 -3.39
CA GLY A 25 -23.50 -7.78 -4.30
C GLY A 25 -22.87 -7.81 -5.71
N PRO A 26 -23.48 -7.14 -6.71
CA PRO A 26 -22.87 -6.99 -8.03
C PRO A 26 -21.62 -6.12 -7.92
N ARG A 27 -20.46 -6.66 -8.32
CA ARG A 27 -19.19 -5.93 -8.33
C ARG A 27 -18.34 -6.27 -9.52
N ASP A 28 -17.56 -5.29 -9.94
CA ASP A 28 -16.54 -5.46 -10.96
C ASP A 28 -15.17 -5.74 -10.29
N PRO A 29 -14.58 -6.92 -10.50
CA PRO A 29 -13.21 -7.19 -10.08
C PRO A 29 -12.19 -6.21 -10.68
N GLN A 30 -12.41 -5.70 -11.90
CA GLN A 30 -11.51 -4.75 -12.54
C GLN A 30 -11.48 -3.42 -11.79
N ASP A 31 -12.63 -2.85 -11.46
CA ASP A 31 -12.72 -1.60 -10.68
C ASP A 31 -12.04 -1.72 -9.31
N THR A 32 -12.17 -2.90 -8.69
CA THR A 32 -11.52 -3.21 -7.42
C THR A 32 -10.00 -3.23 -7.57
N LEU A 33 -9.48 -3.89 -8.60
CA LEU A 33 -8.05 -3.91 -8.89
C LEU A 33 -7.50 -2.52 -9.22
N VAL A 34 -8.24 -1.71 -9.99
CA VAL A 34 -7.87 -0.32 -10.29
C VAL A 34 -7.80 0.50 -9.01
N SER A 35 -8.79 0.40 -8.13
CA SER A 35 -8.83 1.11 -6.85
C SER A 35 -7.64 0.73 -5.95
N MET A 36 -7.26 -0.56 -5.95
CA MET A 36 -6.07 -1.01 -5.21
C MET A 36 -4.77 -0.46 -5.81
N LEU A 37 -4.64 -0.44 -7.14
CA LEU A 37 -3.47 0.13 -7.80
C LEU A 37 -3.33 1.62 -7.51
N GLU A 38 -4.43 2.39 -7.52
CA GLU A 38 -4.40 3.81 -7.18
C GLU A 38 -3.88 4.07 -5.76
N ILE A 39 -4.24 3.22 -4.79
CA ILE A 39 -3.76 3.33 -3.41
C ILE A 39 -2.27 2.98 -3.32
N LEU A 40 -1.85 1.86 -3.94
CA LEU A 40 -0.51 1.33 -3.80
C LEU A 40 0.54 2.11 -4.63
N ASP A 41 0.14 2.60 -5.81
CA ASP A 41 0.99 3.41 -6.70
C ASP A 41 0.93 4.90 -6.37
N HIS A 42 0.19 5.29 -5.31
CA HIS A 42 0.16 6.67 -4.87
C HIS A 42 1.57 7.17 -4.59
N ARG A 43 1.90 8.34 -5.13
CA ARG A 43 3.27 8.91 -5.13
C ARG A 43 3.92 8.90 -3.74
N ASP A 44 3.14 9.19 -2.70
CA ASP A 44 3.64 9.22 -1.32
C ASP A 44 3.95 7.83 -0.77
N VAL A 45 3.18 6.82 -1.16
CA VAL A 45 3.38 5.41 -0.79
C VAL A 45 4.65 4.88 -1.45
N VAL A 46 4.79 5.10 -2.76
CA VAL A 46 6.00 4.73 -3.52
C VAL A 46 7.23 5.42 -2.94
N ALA A 47 7.14 6.73 -2.65
CA ALA A 47 8.25 7.48 -2.09
C ALA A 47 8.61 7.03 -0.66
N ALA A 48 7.61 6.72 0.18
CA ALA A 48 7.81 6.20 1.52
C ALA A 48 8.46 4.81 1.49
N GLN A 49 7.99 3.93 0.60
CA GLN A 49 8.59 2.61 0.40
C GLN A 49 10.06 2.72 -0.04
N GLU A 50 10.36 3.64 -0.95
CA GLU A 50 11.73 3.85 -1.43
C GLU A 50 12.65 4.40 -0.33
N ARG A 51 12.16 5.36 0.48
CA ARG A 51 12.90 5.88 1.63
C ARG A 51 13.14 4.81 2.69
N LEU A 52 12.14 3.99 3.01
CA LEU A 52 12.29 2.84 3.91
C LEU A 52 13.30 1.84 3.34
N ARG A 53 13.22 1.51 2.05
CA ARG A 53 14.17 0.59 1.40
C ARG A 53 15.61 1.12 1.47
N LYS A 54 15.81 2.42 1.30
CA LYS A 54 17.13 3.07 1.42
C LYS A 54 17.61 3.17 2.87
N GLY A 55 16.72 3.48 3.81
CA GLY A 55 17.02 3.60 5.24
C GLY A 55 17.29 2.27 5.92
N TYR A 56 16.50 1.23 5.63
CA TYR A 56 16.72 -0.14 6.11
C TYR A 56 17.76 -0.90 5.26
N GLY A 57 17.98 -0.49 4.01
CA GLY A 57 19.03 -1.05 3.14
C GLY A 57 20.44 -0.77 3.64
N HIS A 58 20.65 0.29 4.42
CA HIS A 58 21.94 0.58 5.06
C HIS A 58 22.24 -0.28 6.31
N LEU A 59 21.23 -0.95 6.89
CA LEU A 59 21.39 -1.80 8.09
C LEU A 59 21.69 -3.27 7.76
N ARG A 60 21.72 -3.66 6.48
CA ARG A 60 22.23 -4.97 6.07
C ARG A 60 23.60 -4.77 5.44
N LEU A 61 24.63 -4.91 6.28
CA LEU A 61 25.97 -5.46 6.01
C LEU A 61 26.93 -4.97 7.11
N VAL A 62 26.71 -5.43 8.34
CA VAL A 62 27.84 -5.56 9.29
C VAL A 62 27.92 -7.05 9.59
N LYS A 63 28.94 -7.67 9.01
CA LYS A 63 29.33 -9.06 9.24
C LYS A 63 30.25 -9.10 10.46
#